data_AF-A0A7C2Q4X8-F1
#
_entry.id   AF-A0A7C2Q4X8-F1
#
_cell.length_a   1.000
_cell.length_b   1.000
_cell.length_c   1.000
_cell.angle_alpha   90.00
_cell.angle_beta   90.00
_cell.angle_gamma   90.00
#
_symmetry.space_group_name_H-M   'P 1'
#
loop_
_entity.id
_entity.type
_entity.pdbx_description
1 polymer ?
#
loop_
_entity_poly.entity_id
_entity_poly.type
_entity_poly.pdbx_seq_one_letter_code
_entity_poly.pdbx_strand_id
1 'polypeptide(L)'
;MEELLYYVVGFSLTIIGMIASVAYWLGRRFALIDRKFESLRNEFREELREVRTELDSKLGGLKAELGSVEKELKAEIGRVEAELKAEISGTKTGLKAELDSVRAGLKAEIDSVKAELGGRLDALREEVRELRGQFARAFEGLRTAVSSSHALILDFLALKGLLDEREAGFVKAEIGRVISMVQLNPITREELEFLKRVVAKDLNEITLEEAERMVEIGKRWWFEDGSEVAYKVYLGGLVIRGYIISKAVREGRKPWLEPPFKRPSGSA
;
A
#
# COMPACT_ATOMS: atom_id res chain seq x y z
N MET A 1 116.06 -55.46 -95.87
CA MET A 1 115.49 -55.51 -94.50
C MET A 1 115.69 -54.19 -93.74
N GLU A 2 116.74 -53.41 -94.01
CA GLU A 2 117.03 -52.14 -93.29
C GLU A 2 116.07 -50.97 -93.62
N GLU A 3 115.68 -50.75 -94.89
CA GLU A 3 114.75 -49.66 -95.26
C GLU A 3 113.34 -49.83 -94.66
N LEU A 4 112.84 -51.07 -94.59
CA LEU A 4 111.58 -51.40 -93.91
C LEU A 4 111.65 -51.11 -92.42
N LEU A 5 112.82 -51.32 -91.79
CA LEU A 5 113.05 -51.06 -90.37
C LEU A 5 112.96 -49.54 -90.08
N TYR A 6 113.63 -48.70 -90.88
CA TYR A 6 113.57 -47.24 -90.73
C TYR A 6 112.19 -46.66 -90.99
N TYR A 7 111.47 -47.18 -91.99
CA TYR A 7 110.11 -46.73 -92.29
C TYR A 7 109.11 -47.14 -91.19
N VAL A 8 109.22 -48.37 -90.69
CA VAL A 8 108.40 -48.87 -89.55
C VAL A 8 108.72 -48.10 -88.27
N VAL A 9 109.99 -47.84 -87.96
CA VAL A 9 110.41 -47.05 -86.79
C VAL A 9 109.95 -45.59 -86.91
N GLY A 10 110.13 -44.97 -88.08
CA GLY A 10 109.69 -43.59 -88.35
C GLY A 10 108.17 -43.43 -88.26
N PHE A 11 107.41 -44.31 -88.93
CA PHE A 11 105.95 -44.32 -88.87
C PHE A 11 105.43 -44.59 -87.45
N SER A 12 106.09 -45.48 -86.70
CA SER A 12 105.77 -45.74 -85.29
C SER A 12 106.03 -44.52 -84.40
N LEU A 13 107.13 -43.78 -84.61
CA LEU A 13 107.42 -42.53 -83.88
C LEU A 13 106.39 -41.44 -84.16
N THR A 14 105.91 -41.30 -85.40
CA THR A 14 104.83 -40.36 -85.75
C THR A 14 103.51 -40.73 -85.09
N ILE A 15 103.17 -42.03 -85.06
CA ILE A 15 102.00 -42.55 -84.35
C ILE A 15 102.12 -42.28 -82.84
N ILE A 16 103.28 -42.56 -82.24
CA ILE A 16 103.55 -42.29 -80.81
C ILE A 16 103.42 -40.79 -80.51
N GLY A 17 103.96 -39.92 -81.37
CA GLY A 17 103.82 -38.46 -81.23
C GLY A 17 102.37 -37.96 -81.36
N MET A 18 101.59 -38.53 -82.28
CA MET A 18 100.16 -38.24 -82.40
C MET A 18 99.37 -38.72 -81.18
N ILE A 19 99.65 -39.93 -80.68
CA ILE A 19 99.05 -40.47 -79.46
C ILE A 19 99.41 -39.60 -78.25
N ALA A 20 100.67 -39.21 -78.09
CA ALA A 20 101.11 -38.33 -77.01
C ALA A 20 100.44 -36.94 -77.07
N SER A 21 100.26 -36.39 -78.28
CA SER A 21 99.59 -35.11 -78.49
C SER A 21 98.09 -35.18 -78.14
N VAL A 22 97.41 -36.26 -78.56
CA VAL A 22 96.01 -36.51 -78.21
C VAL A 22 95.86 -36.77 -76.71
N ALA A 23 96.77 -37.52 -76.09
CA ALA A 23 96.78 -37.76 -74.65
C ALA A 23 97.00 -36.47 -73.84
N TYR A 24 97.92 -35.61 -74.26
CA TYR A 24 98.13 -34.29 -73.64
C TYR A 24 96.91 -33.38 -73.80
N TRP A 25 96.32 -33.33 -75.00
CA TRP A 25 95.11 -32.55 -75.26
C TRP A 25 93.91 -33.04 -74.45
N LEU A 26 93.69 -34.37 -74.40
CA LEU A 26 92.66 -35.00 -73.59
C LEU A 26 92.90 -34.73 -72.10
N GLY A 27 94.12 -34.91 -71.60
CA GLY A 27 94.47 -34.59 -70.22
C GLY A 27 94.19 -33.15 -69.85
N ARG A 28 94.53 -32.20 -70.74
CA ARG A 28 94.21 -30.77 -70.56
C ARG A 28 92.70 -30.50 -70.62
N ARG A 29 91.96 -31.21 -71.48
CA ARG A 29 90.50 -31.08 -71.60
C ARG A 29 89.78 -31.64 -70.38
N PHE A 30 90.19 -32.79 -69.87
CA PHE A 30 89.70 -33.36 -68.61
C PHE A 30 90.01 -32.42 -67.43
N ALA A 31 91.24 -31.89 -67.33
CA ALA A 31 91.58 -30.91 -66.30
C ALA A 31 90.71 -29.64 -66.35
N LEU A 32 90.30 -29.19 -67.55
CA LEU A 32 89.36 -28.07 -67.70
C LEU A 32 87.94 -28.45 -67.26
N ILE A 33 87.49 -29.66 -67.58
CA ILE A 33 86.19 -30.20 -67.15
C ILE A 33 86.15 -30.29 -65.62
N ASP A 34 87.20 -30.84 -64.99
CA ASP A 34 87.31 -30.95 -63.54
C ASP A 34 87.22 -29.56 -62.87
N ARG A 35 87.94 -28.56 -63.41
CA ARG A 35 87.85 -27.17 -62.91
C ARG A 35 86.45 -26.57 -63.05
N LYS A 36 85.76 -26.81 -64.17
CA LYS A 36 84.38 -26.34 -64.36
C LYS A 36 83.42 -27.04 -63.41
N PHE A 37 83.57 -28.35 -63.20
CA PHE A 37 82.78 -29.10 -62.22
C PHE A 37 83.05 -28.63 -60.80
N GLU A 38 84.29 -28.30 -60.46
CA GLU A 38 84.67 -27.77 -59.16
C GLU A 38 84.09 -26.37 -58.94
N SER A 39 84.17 -25.50 -59.95
CA SER A 39 83.51 -24.18 -59.95
C SER A 39 82.00 -24.30 -59.77
N LEU A 40 81.35 -25.15 -60.56
CA LEU A 40 79.90 -25.39 -60.49
C LEU A 40 79.50 -25.94 -59.12
N ARG A 41 80.28 -26.87 -58.57
CA ARG A 41 80.05 -27.44 -57.24
C ARG A 41 80.19 -26.39 -56.13
N ASN A 42 81.11 -25.45 -56.29
CA ASN A 42 81.29 -24.33 -55.36
C ASN A 42 80.12 -23.36 -55.43
N GLU A 43 79.69 -22.97 -56.63
CA GLU A 43 78.52 -22.10 -56.86
C GLU A 43 77.24 -22.71 -56.29
N PHE A 44 76.93 -23.98 -56.60
CA PHE A 44 75.79 -24.69 -55.99
C PHE A 44 75.87 -24.75 -54.46
N ARG A 45 77.08 -24.89 -53.90
CA ARG A 45 77.27 -24.93 -52.45
C ARG A 45 77.03 -23.55 -51.83
N GLU A 46 77.43 -22.48 -52.51
CA GLU A 46 77.17 -21.10 -52.11
C GLU A 46 75.67 -20.78 -52.16
N GLU A 47 74.99 -21.07 -53.27
CA GLU A 47 73.53 -20.87 -53.40
C GLU A 47 72.75 -21.66 -52.33
N LEU A 48 73.10 -22.93 -52.09
CA LEU A 48 72.48 -23.72 -51.02
C LEU A 48 72.71 -23.10 -49.64
N ARG A 49 73.87 -22.48 -49.41
CA ARG A 49 74.19 -21.81 -48.16
C ARG A 49 73.39 -20.52 -48.02
N GLU A 50 73.22 -19.75 -49.10
CA GLU A 50 72.40 -18.55 -49.12
C GLU A 50 70.92 -18.87 -48.85
N VAL A 51 70.35 -19.83 -49.59
CA VAL A 51 68.95 -20.26 -49.38
C VAL A 51 68.72 -20.75 -47.96
N ARG A 52 69.66 -21.53 -47.39
CA ARG A 52 69.56 -21.96 -46.00
C ARG A 52 69.60 -20.78 -45.03
N THR A 53 70.47 -19.81 -45.27
CA THR A 53 70.60 -18.61 -44.43
C THR A 53 69.32 -17.76 -44.51
N GLU A 54 68.74 -17.61 -45.70
CA GLU A 54 67.48 -16.89 -45.90
C GLU A 54 66.30 -17.61 -45.21
N LEU A 55 66.22 -18.93 -45.33
CA LEU A 55 65.21 -19.75 -44.65
C LEU A 55 65.33 -19.66 -43.12
N ASP A 56 66.55 -19.77 -42.58
CA ASP A 56 66.80 -19.62 -41.15
C ASP A 56 66.40 -18.21 -40.66
N SER A 57 66.69 -17.18 -41.46
CA SER A 57 66.27 -15.80 -41.18
C SER A 57 64.75 -15.64 -41.18
N LYS A 58 64.06 -16.14 -42.22
CA LYS A 58 62.59 -16.10 -42.32
C LYS A 58 61.91 -16.89 -41.20
N LEU A 59 62.42 -18.08 -40.85
CA LEU A 59 61.92 -18.87 -39.72
C LEU A 59 62.11 -18.13 -38.39
N GLY A 60 63.26 -17.48 -38.21
CA GLY A 60 63.51 -16.62 -37.05
C GLY A 60 62.52 -15.45 -36.97
N GLY A 61 62.27 -14.78 -38.08
CA GLY A 61 61.29 -13.68 -38.20
C GLY A 61 59.88 -14.13 -37.87
N LEU A 62 59.39 -15.20 -38.51
CA LEU A 62 58.05 -15.76 -38.24
C LEU A 62 57.87 -16.19 -36.78
N LYS A 63 58.90 -16.78 -36.17
CA LYS A 63 58.85 -17.17 -34.75
C LYS A 63 58.77 -15.96 -33.84
N ALA A 64 59.45 -14.86 -34.19
CA ALA A 64 59.39 -13.61 -33.44
C ALA A 64 58.00 -12.94 -33.59
N GLU A 65 57.46 -12.89 -34.81
CA GLU A 65 56.11 -12.37 -35.08
C GLU A 65 55.04 -13.16 -34.34
N LEU A 66 55.09 -14.51 -34.42
CA LEU A 66 54.17 -15.38 -33.69
C LEU A 66 54.23 -15.13 -32.18
N GLY A 67 55.44 -14.98 -31.63
CA GLY A 67 55.62 -14.65 -30.22
C GLY A 67 55.13 -13.24 -29.84
N SER A 68 55.14 -12.28 -30.78
CA SER A 68 54.55 -10.95 -30.57
C SER A 68 53.02 -11.04 -30.53
N VAL A 69 52.42 -11.71 -31.52
CA VAL A 69 50.96 -11.90 -31.61
C VAL A 69 50.42 -12.64 -30.39
N GLU A 70 51.11 -13.68 -29.92
CA GLU A 70 50.71 -14.41 -28.71
C GLU A 70 50.70 -13.49 -27.46
N LYS A 71 51.71 -12.62 -27.32
CA LYS A 71 51.78 -11.65 -26.23
C LYS A 71 50.66 -10.60 -26.32
N GLU A 72 50.41 -10.09 -27.51
CA GLU A 72 49.33 -9.11 -27.76
C GLU A 72 47.97 -9.71 -27.44
N LEU A 73 47.65 -10.90 -27.94
CA LEU A 73 46.39 -11.59 -27.64
C LEU A 73 46.21 -11.84 -26.14
N LYS A 74 47.26 -12.27 -25.44
CA LYS A 74 47.20 -12.46 -23.99
C LYS A 74 46.94 -11.14 -23.24
N ALA A 75 47.53 -10.05 -23.71
CA ALA A 75 47.30 -8.72 -23.15
C ALA A 75 45.89 -8.19 -23.45
N GLU A 76 45.37 -8.45 -24.65
CA GLU A 76 43.99 -8.11 -25.06
C GLU A 76 42.97 -8.85 -24.19
N ILE A 77 43.14 -10.17 -24.02
CA ILE A 77 42.28 -11.01 -23.17
C ILE A 77 42.28 -10.49 -21.74
N GLY A 78 43.46 -10.19 -21.17
CA GLY A 78 43.56 -9.65 -19.82
C GLY A 78 42.87 -8.29 -19.65
N ARG A 79 42.90 -7.43 -20.68
CA ARG A 79 42.18 -6.15 -20.67
C ARG A 79 40.67 -6.36 -20.69
N VAL A 80 40.16 -7.21 -21.60
CA VAL A 80 38.73 -7.52 -21.70
C VAL A 80 38.20 -8.14 -20.41
N GLU A 81 38.93 -9.08 -19.79
CA GLU A 81 38.54 -9.66 -18.50
C GLU A 81 38.46 -8.61 -17.39
N ALA A 82 39.41 -7.67 -17.36
CA ALA A 82 39.42 -6.59 -16.38
C ALA A 82 38.25 -5.62 -16.58
N GLU A 83 37.96 -5.24 -17.83
CA GLU A 83 36.83 -4.37 -18.19
C GLU A 83 35.50 -5.02 -17.82
N LEU A 84 35.26 -6.28 -18.22
CA LEU A 84 34.04 -7.00 -17.89
C LEU A 84 33.84 -7.12 -16.37
N LYS A 85 34.91 -7.38 -15.62
CA LYS A 85 34.84 -7.44 -14.15
C LYS A 85 34.48 -6.07 -13.56
N ALA A 86 35.02 -4.99 -14.10
CA ALA A 86 34.71 -3.64 -13.67
C ALA A 86 33.24 -3.28 -13.98
N GLU A 87 32.74 -3.59 -15.17
CA GLU A 87 31.34 -3.35 -15.57
C GLU A 87 30.35 -4.15 -14.72
N ILE A 88 30.63 -5.44 -14.48
CA ILE A 88 29.79 -6.28 -13.62
C ILE A 88 29.76 -5.71 -12.20
N SER A 89 30.90 -5.28 -11.68
CA SER A 89 30.97 -4.66 -10.35
C SER A 89 30.18 -3.35 -10.31
N GLY A 90 30.34 -2.49 -11.32
CA GLY A 90 29.61 -1.21 -11.45
C GLY A 90 28.10 -1.43 -11.52
N THR A 91 27.65 -2.35 -12.37
CA THR A 91 26.24 -2.73 -12.51
C THR A 91 25.68 -3.26 -11.19
N LYS A 92 26.41 -4.14 -10.49
CA LYS A 92 26.00 -4.66 -9.18
C LYS A 92 25.85 -3.55 -8.14
N THR A 93 26.76 -2.58 -8.13
CA THR A 93 26.67 -1.42 -7.21
C THR A 93 25.50 -0.51 -7.57
N GLY A 94 25.26 -0.25 -8.85
CA GLY A 94 24.14 0.57 -9.33
C GLY A 94 22.79 -0.04 -8.97
N LEU A 95 22.59 -1.33 -9.28
CA LEU A 95 21.36 -2.04 -8.93
C LEU A 95 21.10 -2.08 -7.42
N LYS A 96 22.15 -2.21 -6.60
CA LYS A 96 21.99 -2.14 -5.15
C LYS A 96 21.54 -0.76 -4.69
N ALA A 97 22.12 0.31 -5.22
CA ALA A 97 21.74 1.68 -4.90
C ALA A 97 20.30 1.99 -5.33
N GLU A 98 19.89 1.57 -6.53
CA GLU A 98 18.50 1.71 -7.00
C GLU A 98 17.52 0.96 -6.09
N LEU A 99 17.85 -0.27 -5.71
CA LEU A 99 17.00 -1.08 -4.83
C LEU A 99 16.87 -0.47 -3.43
N ASP A 100 17.96 0.08 -2.88
CA ASP A 100 17.92 0.81 -1.60
C ASP A 100 17.09 2.10 -1.72
N SER A 101 17.21 2.83 -2.83
CA SER A 101 16.41 4.03 -3.10
C SER A 101 14.91 3.71 -3.22
N VAL A 102 14.55 2.67 -3.97
CA VAL A 102 13.15 2.22 -4.11
C VAL A 102 12.58 1.80 -2.76
N ARG A 103 13.34 1.06 -1.95
CA ARG A 103 12.91 0.66 -0.58
C ARG A 103 12.67 1.87 0.31
N ALA A 104 13.54 2.88 0.26
CA ALA A 104 13.38 4.10 1.03
C ALA A 104 12.14 4.89 0.57
N GLY A 105 11.92 5.01 -0.75
CA GLY A 105 10.74 5.67 -1.32
C GLY A 105 9.44 5.00 -0.91
N LEU A 106 9.35 3.67 -1.08
CA LEU A 106 8.17 2.91 -0.68
C LEU A 106 7.88 3.01 0.83
N LYS A 107 8.92 3.01 1.67
CA LYS A 107 8.74 3.21 3.12
C LYS A 107 8.14 4.58 3.43
N ALA A 108 8.66 5.63 2.79
CA ALA A 108 8.15 7.00 2.97
C ALA A 108 6.70 7.14 2.51
N GLU A 109 6.34 6.55 1.36
CA GLU A 109 4.96 6.54 0.86
C GLU A 109 4.00 5.81 1.81
N ILE A 110 4.40 4.64 2.33
CA ILE A 110 3.63 3.88 3.31
C ILE A 110 3.39 4.71 4.59
N ASP A 111 4.45 5.36 5.11
CA ASP A 111 4.35 6.18 6.31
C ASP A 111 3.43 7.40 6.07
N SER A 112 3.50 8.02 4.88
CA SER A 112 2.62 9.12 4.47
C SER A 112 1.15 8.69 4.40
N VAL A 113 0.85 7.56 3.73
CA VAL A 113 -0.52 7.03 3.63
C VAL A 113 -1.07 6.68 5.01
N LYS A 114 -0.25 6.11 5.89
CA LYS A 114 -0.66 5.79 7.27
C LYS A 114 -1.02 7.04 8.06
N ALA A 115 -0.23 8.11 7.93
CA ALA A 115 -0.51 9.39 8.57
C ALA A 115 -1.81 10.02 8.04
N GLU A 116 -2.02 10.00 6.72
CA GLU A 116 -3.22 10.53 6.08
C GLU A 116 -4.48 9.76 6.52
N LEU A 117 -4.43 8.43 6.53
CA LEU A 117 -5.54 7.59 7.00
C LEU A 117 -5.83 7.81 8.49
N GLY A 118 -4.80 7.99 9.32
CA GLY A 118 -4.96 8.35 10.73
C GLY A 118 -5.70 9.68 10.90
N GLY A 119 -5.28 10.71 10.18
CA GLY A 119 -5.93 12.03 10.20
C GLY A 119 -7.38 11.98 9.73
N ARG A 120 -7.67 11.23 8.65
CA ARG A 120 -9.05 11.04 8.16
C ARG A 120 -9.93 10.30 9.18
N LEU A 121 -9.39 9.32 9.90
CA LEU A 121 -10.13 8.57 10.92
C LEU A 121 -10.49 9.46 12.11
N ASP A 122 -9.57 10.31 12.55
CA ASP A 122 -9.81 11.23 13.67
C ASP A 122 -10.81 12.32 13.28
N ALA A 123 -10.73 12.87 12.06
CA ALA A 123 -11.74 13.78 11.54
C ALA A 123 -13.14 13.16 11.52
N LEU A 124 -13.27 11.92 11.02
CA LEU A 124 -14.55 11.20 11.00
C LEU A 124 -15.11 10.95 12.42
N ARG A 125 -14.24 10.67 13.41
CA ARG A 125 -14.66 10.50 14.81
C ARG A 125 -15.24 11.79 15.38
N GLU A 126 -14.62 12.94 15.09
CA GLU A 126 -15.13 14.24 15.53
C GLU A 126 -16.43 14.61 14.82
N GLU A 127 -16.56 14.38 13.51
CA GLU A 127 -17.82 14.59 12.79
C GLU A 127 -18.96 13.74 13.38
N VAL A 128 -18.71 12.45 13.67
CA VAL A 128 -19.71 11.58 14.31
C VAL A 128 -20.06 12.07 15.71
N ARG A 129 -19.09 12.55 16.48
CA ARG A 129 -19.33 13.12 17.82
C ARG A 129 -20.19 14.37 17.74
N GLU A 130 -19.90 15.25 16.79
CA GLU A 130 -20.68 16.46 16.56
C GLU A 130 -22.12 16.12 16.14
N LEU A 131 -22.29 15.22 15.16
CA LEU A 131 -23.60 14.76 14.71
C LEU A 131 -24.42 14.15 15.86
N ARG A 132 -23.80 13.32 16.71
CA ARG A 132 -24.46 12.79 17.92
C ARG A 132 -24.91 13.90 18.87
N GLY A 133 -24.08 14.93 19.07
CA GLY A 133 -24.40 16.09 19.90
C GLY A 133 -25.50 16.98 19.30
N GLN A 134 -25.52 17.16 17.99
CA GLN A 134 -26.59 17.86 17.27
C GLN A 134 -27.92 17.07 17.39
N PHE A 135 -27.88 15.76 17.18
CA PHE A 135 -29.05 14.88 17.31
C PHE A 135 -29.62 14.88 18.72
N ALA A 136 -28.78 14.76 19.75
CA ALA A 136 -29.22 14.81 21.15
C ALA A 136 -29.95 16.12 21.49
N ARG A 137 -29.40 17.26 21.05
CA ARG A 137 -30.03 18.58 21.24
C ARG A 137 -31.35 18.71 20.48
N ALA A 138 -31.40 18.22 19.24
CA ALA A 138 -32.62 18.23 18.44
C ALA A 138 -33.73 17.37 19.08
N PHE A 139 -33.38 16.16 19.55
CA PHE A 139 -34.30 15.26 20.23
C PHE A 139 -34.82 15.88 21.53
N GLU A 140 -33.95 16.45 22.36
CA GLU A 140 -34.31 17.14 23.59
C GLU A 140 -35.25 18.34 23.33
N GLY A 141 -34.96 19.12 22.28
CA GLY A 141 -35.82 20.21 21.84
C GLY A 141 -37.21 19.74 21.41
N LEU A 142 -37.29 18.69 20.59
CA LEU A 142 -38.55 18.10 20.13
C LEU A 142 -39.38 17.59 21.31
N ARG A 143 -38.74 16.82 22.17
CA ARG A 143 -39.32 16.25 23.38
C ARG A 143 -39.90 17.32 24.32
N THR A 144 -39.17 18.42 24.50
CA THR A 144 -39.64 19.58 25.27
C THR A 144 -40.83 20.25 24.60
N ALA A 145 -40.76 20.49 23.27
CA ALA A 145 -41.83 21.10 22.50
C ALA A 145 -43.12 20.25 22.55
N VAL A 146 -43.03 18.95 22.34
CA VAL A 146 -44.14 17.99 22.40
C VAL A 146 -44.77 17.96 23.79
N SER A 147 -43.95 17.83 24.84
CA SER A 147 -44.46 17.77 26.22
C SER A 147 -45.16 19.06 26.63
N SER A 148 -44.59 20.20 26.24
CA SER A 148 -45.15 21.53 26.55
C SER A 148 -46.41 21.82 25.75
N SER A 149 -46.46 21.40 24.48
CA SER A 149 -47.64 21.59 23.62
C SER A 149 -48.84 20.78 24.14
N HIS A 150 -48.63 19.54 24.56
CA HIS A 150 -49.71 18.73 25.15
C HIS A 150 -50.18 19.26 26.51
N ALA A 151 -49.26 19.73 27.35
CA ALA A 151 -49.65 20.40 28.59
C ALA A 151 -50.51 21.64 28.31
N LEU A 152 -50.10 22.51 27.38
CA LEU A 152 -50.86 23.70 26.99
C LEU A 152 -52.27 23.35 26.50
N ILE A 153 -52.40 22.37 25.60
CA ILE A 153 -53.69 21.96 25.04
C ILE A 153 -54.59 21.41 26.15
N LEU A 154 -54.07 20.52 26.99
CA LEU A 154 -54.86 19.91 28.06
C LEU A 154 -55.24 20.93 29.14
N ASP A 155 -54.37 21.87 29.48
CA ASP A 155 -54.69 22.98 30.38
C ASP A 155 -55.75 23.91 29.79
N PHE A 156 -55.68 24.21 28.49
CA PHE A 156 -56.70 25.00 27.81
C PHE A 156 -58.08 24.29 27.83
N LEU A 157 -58.12 23.01 27.49
CA LEU A 157 -59.35 22.20 27.55
C LEU A 157 -59.89 22.13 28.98
N ALA A 158 -58.99 21.99 29.96
CA ALA A 158 -59.34 21.96 31.37
C ALA A 158 -60.00 23.26 31.83
N LEU A 159 -59.42 24.41 31.48
CA LEU A 159 -59.96 25.74 31.79
C LEU A 159 -61.31 26.00 31.10
N LYS A 160 -61.57 25.38 29.95
CA LYS A 160 -62.86 25.43 29.26
C LYS A 160 -63.90 24.46 29.84
N GLY A 161 -63.51 23.60 30.78
CA GLY A 161 -64.40 22.58 31.34
C GLY A 161 -64.76 21.46 30.36
N LEU A 162 -63.89 21.18 29.37
CA LEU A 162 -64.18 20.27 28.26
C LEU A 162 -63.73 18.82 28.48
N LEU A 163 -63.02 18.51 29.58
CA LEU A 163 -62.64 17.13 29.90
C LEU A 163 -63.71 16.50 30.79
N ASP A 164 -64.42 15.50 30.29
CA ASP A 164 -65.49 14.82 31.01
C ASP A 164 -64.99 13.60 31.81
N GLU A 165 -65.88 13.05 32.65
CA GLU A 165 -65.56 11.92 33.52
C GLU A 165 -65.35 10.61 32.74
N ARG A 166 -66.10 10.41 31.65
CA ARG A 166 -66.04 9.19 30.83
C ARG A 166 -64.71 9.10 30.09
N GLU A 167 -64.31 10.19 29.45
CA GLU A 167 -63.09 10.27 28.64
C GLU A 167 -61.84 10.22 29.53
N ALA A 168 -61.84 10.97 30.64
CA ALA A 168 -60.77 10.88 31.62
C ALA A 168 -60.71 9.50 32.31
N GLY A 169 -61.87 8.88 32.55
CA GLY A 169 -61.98 7.52 33.09
C GLY A 169 -61.40 6.47 32.16
N PHE A 170 -61.65 6.58 30.85
CA PHE A 170 -61.05 5.74 29.83
C PHE A 170 -59.52 5.87 29.84
N VAL A 171 -58.99 7.11 29.83
CA VAL A 171 -57.54 7.35 29.87
C VAL A 171 -56.94 6.78 31.16
N LYS A 172 -57.55 7.02 32.33
CA LYS A 172 -57.08 6.44 33.61
C LYS A 172 -56.99 4.91 33.54
N ALA A 173 -58.01 4.24 33.01
CA ALA A 173 -58.04 2.78 32.88
C ALA A 173 -56.91 2.27 31.97
N GLU A 174 -56.71 2.92 30.83
CA GLU A 174 -55.62 2.58 29.90
C GLU A 174 -54.24 2.78 30.54
N ILE A 175 -54.06 3.85 31.30
CA ILE A 175 -52.81 4.12 32.02
C ILE A 175 -52.59 3.09 33.13
N GLY A 176 -53.64 2.66 33.83
CA GLY A 176 -53.53 1.58 34.79
C GLY A 176 -53.12 0.25 34.16
N ARG A 177 -53.65 -0.08 32.97
CA ARG A 177 -53.21 -1.24 32.19
C ARG A 177 -51.72 -1.14 31.85
N VAL A 178 -51.28 0.01 31.35
CA VAL A 178 -49.87 0.24 31.00
C VAL A 178 -48.95 0.13 32.24
N ILE A 179 -49.30 0.79 33.35
CA ILE A 179 -48.53 0.75 34.62
C ILE A 179 -48.40 -0.66 35.17
N SER A 180 -49.42 -1.52 35.00
CA SER A 180 -49.37 -2.91 35.49
C SER A 180 -48.31 -3.76 34.79
N MET A 181 -47.90 -3.39 33.57
CA MET A 181 -46.91 -4.09 32.76
C MET A 181 -45.49 -3.52 32.91
N VAL A 182 -45.31 -2.46 33.71
CA VAL A 182 -44.03 -1.77 33.88
C VAL A 182 -43.06 -2.62 34.69
N GLN A 183 -41.86 -2.81 34.15
CA GLN A 183 -40.70 -3.32 34.88
C GLN A 183 -39.86 -2.16 35.41
N LEU A 184 -39.15 -2.39 36.51
CA LEU A 184 -38.29 -1.38 37.12
C LEU A 184 -37.11 -1.08 36.19
N ASN A 185 -37.09 0.12 35.62
CA ASN A 185 -35.96 0.87 35.03
C ASN A 185 -36.54 1.88 34.02
N PRO A 186 -36.36 3.21 34.17
CA PRO A 186 -35.70 3.97 35.24
C PRO A 186 -36.60 4.31 36.45
N ILE A 187 -37.90 3.98 36.44
CA ILE A 187 -38.83 4.27 37.54
C ILE A 187 -38.45 3.55 38.85
N THR A 188 -38.56 4.23 40.00
CA THR A 188 -38.31 3.59 41.30
C THR A 188 -39.50 2.73 41.75
N ARG A 189 -39.28 1.85 42.75
CA ARG A 189 -40.36 1.03 43.32
C ARG A 189 -41.44 1.89 43.96
N GLU A 190 -41.03 2.90 44.70
CA GLU A 190 -41.92 3.82 45.41
C GLU A 190 -42.79 4.61 44.43
N GLU A 191 -42.22 5.04 43.31
CA GLU A 191 -42.94 5.74 42.25
C GLU A 191 -43.92 4.81 41.52
N LEU A 192 -43.50 3.59 41.22
CA LEU A 192 -44.37 2.61 40.58
C LEU A 192 -45.54 2.22 41.50
N GLU A 193 -45.29 2.06 42.81
CA GLU A 193 -46.31 1.81 43.81
C GLU A 193 -47.27 3.00 43.95
N PHE A 194 -46.73 4.23 43.97
CA PHE A 194 -47.53 5.44 43.97
C PHE A 194 -48.47 5.49 42.75
N LEU A 195 -47.94 5.27 41.55
CA LEU A 195 -48.71 5.28 40.31
C LEU A 195 -49.82 4.22 40.35
N LYS A 196 -49.48 2.97 40.72
CA LYS A 196 -50.43 1.86 40.87
C LYS A 196 -51.56 2.20 41.85
N ARG A 197 -51.23 2.82 42.98
CA ARG A 197 -52.20 3.24 43.98
C ARG A 197 -53.14 4.32 43.44
N VAL A 198 -52.61 5.33 42.74
CA VAL A 198 -53.42 6.44 42.20
C VAL A 198 -54.39 5.95 41.12
N VAL A 199 -53.92 5.13 40.18
CA VAL A 199 -54.80 4.64 39.09
C VAL A 199 -55.88 3.65 39.56
N ALA A 200 -55.70 3.02 40.72
CA ALA A 200 -56.66 2.11 41.31
C ALA A 200 -57.85 2.82 41.98
N LYS A 201 -57.71 4.10 42.34
CA LYS A 201 -58.80 4.90 42.94
C LYS A 201 -59.91 5.20 41.94
N ASP A 202 -61.10 5.50 42.42
CA ASP A 202 -62.12 6.12 41.59
C ASP A 202 -61.68 7.50 41.10
N LEU A 203 -62.09 7.86 39.87
CA LEU A 203 -61.58 9.09 39.24
C LEU A 203 -61.90 10.35 40.05
N ASN A 204 -63.05 10.37 40.73
CA ASN A 204 -63.48 11.48 41.57
C ASN A 204 -62.78 11.55 42.94
N GLU A 205 -62.02 10.52 43.32
CA GLU A 205 -61.29 10.44 44.60
C GLU A 205 -59.81 10.80 44.44
N ILE A 206 -59.31 10.91 43.21
CA ILE A 206 -57.93 11.33 42.94
C ILE A 206 -57.80 12.83 43.23
N THR A 207 -56.83 13.20 44.07
CA THR A 207 -56.60 14.61 44.39
C THR A 207 -55.78 15.32 43.31
N LEU A 208 -55.82 16.65 43.30
CA LEU A 208 -55.03 17.44 42.36
C LEU A 208 -53.53 17.16 42.53
N GLU A 209 -53.06 17.09 43.78
CA GLU A 209 -51.66 16.83 44.12
C GLU A 209 -51.21 15.44 43.66
N GLU A 210 -52.10 14.43 43.73
CA GLU A 210 -51.80 13.09 43.23
C GLU A 210 -51.67 13.08 41.71
N ALA A 211 -52.54 13.79 41.00
CA ALA A 211 -52.47 13.95 39.56
C ALA A 211 -51.21 14.73 39.13
N GLU A 212 -50.86 15.80 39.84
CA GLU A 212 -49.64 16.58 39.59
C GLU A 212 -48.37 15.77 39.82
N ARG A 213 -48.31 14.98 40.91
CA ARG A 213 -47.19 14.08 41.16
C ARG A 213 -47.09 12.99 40.09
N MET A 214 -48.20 12.49 39.58
CA MET A 214 -48.20 11.55 38.44
C MET A 214 -47.66 12.21 37.16
N VAL A 215 -47.98 13.48 36.90
CA VAL A 215 -47.40 14.26 35.80
C VAL A 215 -45.90 14.43 35.98
N GLU A 216 -45.44 14.76 37.18
CA GLU A 216 -44.02 14.93 37.49
C GLU A 216 -43.22 13.65 37.25
N ILE A 217 -43.69 12.51 37.80
CA ILE A 217 -43.08 11.19 37.62
C ILE A 217 -43.05 10.84 36.13
N GLY A 218 -44.19 10.93 35.44
CA GLY A 218 -44.26 10.59 34.01
C GLY A 218 -43.36 11.47 33.15
N LYS A 219 -43.29 12.78 33.45
CA LYS A 219 -42.43 13.72 32.73
C LYS A 219 -40.97 13.35 32.97
N ARG A 220 -40.52 13.29 34.23
CA ARG A 220 -39.12 12.97 34.57
C ARG A 220 -38.70 11.63 33.99
N TRP A 221 -39.54 10.60 34.16
CA TRP A 221 -39.32 9.28 33.58
C TRP A 221 -39.16 9.36 32.06
N TRP A 222 -40.06 10.07 31.37
CA TRP A 222 -39.91 10.32 29.95
C TRP A 222 -38.54 10.94 29.69
N PHE A 223 -38.08 11.94 30.48
CA PHE A 223 -36.79 12.67 30.35
C PHE A 223 -35.56 11.82 30.55
N GLU A 224 -35.70 10.68 31.21
CA GLU A 224 -34.60 9.77 31.47
C GLU A 224 -34.50 8.65 30.41
N ASP A 225 -35.61 8.04 29.97
CA ASP A 225 -35.56 6.87 29.09
C ASP A 225 -36.11 7.04 27.67
N GLY A 226 -36.90 8.09 27.41
CA GLY A 226 -37.56 8.26 26.11
C GLY A 226 -38.53 7.14 25.74
N SER A 227 -39.15 6.47 26.72
CA SER A 227 -40.10 5.37 26.49
C SER A 227 -41.53 5.87 26.24
N GLU A 228 -42.22 5.19 25.33
CA GLU A 228 -43.64 5.46 25.04
C GLU A 228 -44.51 5.33 26.30
N VAL A 229 -44.15 4.40 27.18
CA VAL A 229 -44.87 4.13 28.43
C VAL A 229 -44.78 5.33 29.38
N ALA A 230 -43.57 5.88 29.59
CA ALA A 230 -43.39 7.06 30.42
C ALA A 230 -44.17 8.27 29.88
N TYR A 231 -44.16 8.45 28.56
CA TYR A 231 -44.91 9.50 27.90
C TYR A 231 -46.43 9.33 28.04
N LYS A 232 -46.93 8.09 27.97
CA LYS A 232 -48.34 7.78 28.26
C LYS A 232 -48.70 8.13 29.70
N VAL A 233 -47.88 7.74 30.68
CA VAL A 233 -48.11 8.09 32.10
C VAL A 233 -48.15 9.61 32.30
N TYR A 234 -47.23 10.35 31.65
CA TYR A 234 -47.26 11.82 31.64
C TYR A 234 -48.58 12.38 31.09
N LEU A 235 -49.00 11.95 29.90
CA LEU A 235 -50.26 12.38 29.29
C LEU A 235 -51.48 11.99 30.14
N GLY A 236 -51.47 10.78 30.71
CA GLY A 236 -52.48 10.31 31.64
C GLY A 236 -52.64 11.21 32.85
N GLY A 237 -51.51 11.62 33.45
CA GLY A 237 -51.48 12.56 34.56
C GLY A 237 -52.10 13.90 34.18
N LEU A 238 -51.76 14.42 32.99
CA LEU A 238 -52.30 15.68 32.49
C LEU A 238 -53.82 15.61 32.28
N VAL A 239 -54.34 14.48 31.76
CA VAL A 239 -55.78 14.28 31.55
C VAL A 239 -56.53 14.19 32.88
N ILE A 240 -56.02 13.42 33.86
CA ILE A 240 -56.64 13.30 35.19
C ILE A 240 -56.63 14.67 35.90
N ARG A 241 -55.49 15.38 35.85
CA ARG A 241 -55.37 16.75 36.38
C ARG A 241 -56.38 17.68 35.70
N GLY A 242 -56.44 17.65 34.38
CA GLY A 242 -57.33 18.48 33.57
C GLY A 242 -58.82 18.18 33.83
N TYR A 243 -59.18 16.94 34.12
CA TYR A 243 -60.53 16.56 34.54
C TYR A 243 -60.90 17.19 35.89
N ILE A 244 -60.02 17.11 36.89
CA ILE A 244 -60.25 17.70 38.22
C ILE A 244 -60.52 19.21 38.10
N ILE A 245 -59.70 19.90 37.29
CA ILE A 245 -59.88 21.33 36.98
C ILE A 245 -61.20 21.57 36.23
N SER A 246 -61.49 20.79 35.19
CA SER A 246 -62.72 20.93 34.40
C SER A 246 -63.97 20.78 35.25
N LYS A 247 -63.97 19.81 36.17
CA LYS A 247 -65.05 19.59 37.13
C LYS A 247 -65.25 20.80 38.03
N ALA A 248 -64.16 21.33 38.59
CA ALA A 248 -64.22 22.55 39.41
C ALA A 248 -64.77 23.76 38.62
N VAL A 249 -64.37 23.93 37.36
CA VAL A 249 -64.88 24.98 36.48
C VAL A 249 -66.38 24.82 36.21
N ARG A 250 -66.85 23.60 35.92
CA ARG A 250 -68.29 23.31 35.73
C ARG A 250 -69.11 23.54 37.00
N GLU A 251 -68.51 23.35 38.17
CA GLU A 251 -69.08 23.65 39.49
C GLU A 251 -69.04 25.16 39.83
N GLY A 252 -68.56 26.02 38.92
CA GLY A 252 -68.49 27.47 39.12
C GLY A 252 -67.28 27.95 39.94
N ARG A 253 -66.36 27.06 40.31
CA ARG A 253 -65.10 27.42 40.96
C ARG A 253 -64.14 28.03 39.93
N LYS A 254 -63.16 28.79 40.41
CA LYS A 254 -62.13 29.43 39.57
C LYS A 254 -60.75 28.93 40.00
N PRO A 255 -60.34 27.72 39.58
CA PRO A 255 -59.10 27.08 40.05
C PRO A 255 -57.84 27.91 39.80
N TRP A 256 -57.84 28.78 38.79
CA TRP A 256 -56.74 29.71 38.50
C TRP A 256 -56.57 30.83 39.54
N LEU A 257 -57.50 30.98 40.48
CA LEU A 257 -57.42 31.92 41.62
C LEU A 257 -56.96 31.23 42.92
N GLU A 258 -56.76 29.92 42.88
CA GLU A 258 -56.33 29.07 44.00
C GLU A 258 -54.93 28.49 43.72
N PRO A 259 -54.07 28.28 44.74
CA PRO A 259 -52.81 27.54 44.56
C PRO A 259 -53.08 26.14 43.98
N PRO A 260 -52.21 25.61 43.09
CA PRO A 260 -50.91 26.15 42.67
C PRO A 260 -50.95 27.12 41.47
N PHE A 261 -52.11 27.33 40.84
CA PHE A 261 -52.25 28.19 39.66
C PHE A 261 -52.15 29.69 39.97
N LYS A 262 -52.57 30.07 41.18
CA LYS A 262 -52.41 31.43 41.69
C LYS A 262 -50.93 31.72 41.89
N ARG A 263 -50.32 32.54 41.01
CA ARG A 263 -48.97 33.07 41.25
C ARG A 263 -48.95 33.81 42.61
N PRO A 264 -47.89 33.63 43.43
CA PRO A 264 -47.70 34.45 44.62
C PRO A 264 -47.79 35.92 44.23
N SER A 265 -48.54 36.72 45.01
CA SER A 265 -48.60 38.17 44.82
C SER A 265 -47.21 38.76 45.07
N GLY A 266 -46.38 38.88 44.02
CA GLY A 266 -45.02 39.41 44.12
C GLY A 266 -43.99 38.93 43.10
N SER A 267 -44.29 37.94 42.24
CA SER A 267 -43.35 37.51 41.18
C SER A 267 -43.71 38.12 39.81
N ALA A 268 -43.20 39.33 39.58
CA ALA A 268 -42.99 39.90 38.25
C ALA A 268 -41.59 39.52 37.75
#